data_AF-A0A7W4J1W2-F1
#
_entry.id   AF-A0A7W4J1W2-F1
#
_cell.length_a   1.000
_cell.length_b   1.000
_cell.length_c   1.000
_cell.angle_alpha   90.00
_cell.angle_beta   90.00
_cell.angle_gamma   90.00
#
_symmetry.space_group_name_H-M   'P 1'
#
loop_
_entity.id
_entity.type
_entity.pdbx_description
1 polymer ?
#
loop_
_entity_poly.entity_id
_entity_poly.type
_entity_poly.pdbx_seq_one_letter_code
_entity_poly.pdbx_strand_id
1 'polypeptide(L)'
;MAIVTVMGAAGTNVNVTVDGGDTLALANAYAAALRASAAGKNFSTLQNGFNAAGSANAVGMITVGGAYALDGAYVNIVAGALSGGATDAVLKAPVAIDAHAVTTPVDVISGTLGGTTFLGGPAGGSFLATAGDNVFIGGTGNFTINMGAGNDLVVTDGGNDTVNAGGGENRIFLGDGNNDVVSMGTDTIVGALGTQSVTINAGSSLVLLGANATVVDNSAGSIVSVGGGSTVTGGAQDKVSFTGSSGTIGGGVSDTISAAGDLQVVQGVGNTISVTGSLTFLNGTGMTSVVAGQSTIFGAAGLNMTLGASGPTLFVANAGNETLDGAQASNPLHAFADGGNVTFVGGTGNDTLVGGTGSATMTGGSGDNLFAFTNGPSSGGTDIITDFGSSAGNLVALYQYGYQNNNGLQGILSAATVAGGNSTIQLSDSTRITFVGITDLKASDFTLS
;
A
#
# COMPACT_ATOMS: atom_id res chain seq x y z
N MET A 1 -7.20 1.39 -32.11
CA MET A 1 -8.62 1.62 -32.41
C MET A 1 -9.26 0.43 -33.13
N ALA A 2 -10.25 -0.18 -32.49
CA ALA A 2 -11.16 -1.19 -33.05
C ALA A 2 -12.58 -0.61 -33.13
N ILE A 3 -13.49 -1.24 -33.87
CA ILE A 3 -14.89 -0.81 -33.97
C ILE A 3 -15.82 -1.94 -33.56
N VAL A 4 -16.75 -1.63 -32.66
CA VAL A 4 -17.81 -2.55 -32.20
C VAL A 4 -19.13 -2.08 -32.79
N THR A 5 -19.76 -2.92 -33.60
CA THR A 5 -21.05 -2.59 -34.24
C THR A 5 -22.22 -3.02 -33.35
N VAL A 6 -23.00 -2.07 -32.84
CA VAL A 6 -24.21 -2.32 -32.07
C VAL A 6 -25.42 -2.27 -33.00
N MET A 7 -26.25 -3.32 -33.02
CA MET A 7 -27.43 -3.38 -33.89
C MET A 7 -28.62 -2.63 -33.26
N GLY A 8 -29.28 -1.78 -34.03
CA GLY A 8 -30.55 -1.12 -33.68
C GLY A 8 -31.77 -1.77 -34.35
N ALA A 9 -32.98 -1.29 -34.05
CA ALA A 9 -34.19 -1.74 -34.75
C ALA A 9 -34.14 -1.41 -36.25
N ALA A 10 -34.78 -2.25 -37.07
CA ALA A 10 -34.88 -2.12 -38.53
C ALA A 10 -33.54 -2.15 -39.31
N GLY A 11 -32.47 -2.70 -38.73
CA GLY A 11 -31.20 -2.96 -39.44
C GLY A 11 -30.23 -1.78 -39.47
N THR A 12 -30.48 -0.70 -38.73
CA THR A 12 -29.52 0.39 -38.55
C THR A 12 -28.48 0.00 -37.51
N ASN A 13 -27.20 -0.05 -37.87
CA ASN A 13 -26.13 -0.32 -36.90
C ASN A 13 -25.39 0.95 -36.51
N VAL A 14 -25.00 1.04 -35.24
CA VAL A 14 -24.16 2.09 -34.67
C VAL A 14 -22.76 1.52 -34.42
N ASN A 15 -21.74 2.15 -34.99
CA ASN A 15 -20.34 1.80 -34.79
C ASN A 15 -19.79 2.58 -33.59
N VAL A 16 -19.34 1.85 -32.56
CA VAL A 16 -18.69 2.37 -31.36
C VAL A 16 -17.18 2.22 -31.56
N THR A 17 -16.46 3.33 -31.52
CA THR A 17 -15.00 3.35 -31.62
C THR A 17 -14.40 2.97 -30.28
N VAL A 18 -13.53 1.97 -30.27
CA VAL A 18 -12.86 1.50 -29.05
C VAL A 18 -11.36 1.73 -29.16
N ASP A 19 -10.78 2.38 -28.15
CA ASP A 19 -9.33 2.46 -28.00
C ASP A 19 -8.87 1.76 -26.71
N GLY A 20 -7.76 1.03 -26.80
CA GLY A 20 -7.30 0.09 -25.75
C GLY A 20 -7.77 -1.37 -25.92
N GLY A 21 -7.04 -2.31 -25.31
CA GLY A 21 -7.29 -3.75 -25.41
C GLY A 21 -8.40 -4.27 -24.50
N ASP A 22 -8.45 -3.79 -23.26
CA ASP A 22 -9.42 -4.26 -22.24
C ASP A 22 -10.83 -3.70 -22.48
N THR A 23 -10.92 -2.51 -23.04
CA THR A 23 -12.18 -1.86 -23.43
C THR A 23 -12.90 -2.59 -24.57
N LEU A 24 -12.18 -3.31 -25.44
CA LEU A 24 -12.77 -4.04 -26.58
C LEU A 24 -13.53 -5.30 -26.14
N ALA A 25 -12.98 -6.07 -25.20
CA ALA A 25 -13.66 -7.25 -24.68
C ALA A 25 -14.95 -6.87 -23.94
N LEU A 26 -14.89 -5.82 -23.12
CA LEU A 26 -16.03 -5.30 -22.38
C LEU A 26 -17.07 -4.67 -23.33
N ALA A 27 -16.65 -3.85 -24.29
CA ALA A 27 -17.55 -3.29 -25.31
C ALA A 27 -18.23 -4.38 -26.14
N ASN A 28 -17.52 -5.47 -26.48
CA ASN A 28 -18.13 -6.61 -27.16
C ASN A 28 -19.11 -7.38 -26.29
N ALA A 29 -18.78 -7.62 -25.01
CA ALA A 29 -19.69 -8.27 -24.07
C ALA A 29 -20.96 -7.44 -23.86
N TYR A 30 -20.80 -6.13 -23.75
CA TYR A 30 -21.91 -5.20 -23.58
C TYR A 30 -22.74 -5.05 -24.85
N ALA A 31 -22.11 -4.94 -26.02
CA ALA A 31 -22.80 -4.97 -27.31
C ALA A 31 -23.54 -6.30 -27.52
N ALA A 32 -22.97 -7.42 -27.08
CA ALA A 32 -23.64 -8.72 -27.10
C ALA A 32 -24.84 -8.76 -26.14
N ALA A 33 -24.72 -8.20 -24.92
CA ALA A 33 -25.83 -8.07 -23.99
C ALA A 33 -26.95 -7.17 -24.55
N LEU A 34 -26.58 -6.06 -25.22
CA LEU A 34 -27.55 -5.16 -25.85
C LEU A 34 -28.28 -5.87 -27.00
N ARG A 35 -27.54 -6.62 -27.84
CA ARG A 35 -28.10 -7.47 -28.91
C ARG A 35 -29.02 -8.57 -28.35
N ALA A 36 -28.64 -9.22 -27.26
CA ALA A 36 -29.47 -10.23 -26.60
C ALA A 36 -30.73 -9.62 -25.96
N SER A 37 -30.66 -8.36 -25.54
CA SER A 37 -31.76 -7.61 -24.94
C SER A 37 -32.70 -6.93 -25.96
N ALA A 38 -32.45 -7.05 -27.26
CA ALA A 38 -33.27 -6.44 -28.31
C ALA A 38 -34.70 -6.99 -28.37
N ALA A 39 -34.96 -8.17 -27.78
CA ALA A 39 -36.31 -8.71 -27.63
C ALA A 39 -37.10 -7.92 -26.57
N GLY A 40 -38.10 -7.14 -27.01
CA GLY A 40 -38.99 -6.37 -26.13
C GLY A 40 -38.56 -4.93 -25.83
N LYS A 41 -37.50 -4.44 -26.48
CA LYS A 41 -37.02 -3.04 -26.38
C LYS A 41 -37.36 -2.24 -27.64
N ASN A 42 -37.71 -0.96 -27.45
CA ASN A 42 -38.08 -0.04 -28.54
C ASN A 42 -36.95 0.95 -28.81
N PHE A 43 -36.40 0.91 -30.02
CA PHE A 43 -35.29 1.78 -30.43
C PHE A 43 -35.79 3.09 -31.04
N SER A 44 -35.23 4.20 -30.61
CA SER A 44 -35.46 5.53 -31.18
C SER A 44 -34.13 6.24 -31.44
N THR A 45 -34.04 6.96 -32.56
CA THR A 45 -32.94 7.92 -32.75
C THR A 45 -33.27 9.18 -31.97
N LEU A 46 -32.35 9.61 -31.10
CA LEU A 46 -32.56 10.77 -30.26
C LEU A 46 -32.28 12.07 -31.02
N GLN A 47 -32.99 13.12 -30.66
CA GLN A 47 -32.81 14.47 -31.20
C GLN A 47 -32.08 15.35 -30.18
N ASN A 48 -31.32 16.34 -30.67
CA ASN A 48 -30.69 17.32 -29.79
C ASN A 48 -31.78 18.08 -28.99
N GLY A 49 -31.61 18.20 -27.68
CA GLY A 49 -32.60 18.70 -26.74
C GLY A 49 -33.33 17.59 -25.99
N PHE A 50 -34.63 17.79 -25.75
CA PHE A 50 -35.45 16.93 -24.90
C PHE A 50 -35.99 15.70 -25.64
N ASN A 51 -35.89 14.53 -25.02
CA ASN A 51 -36.37 13.25 -25.54
C ASN A 51 -37.14 12.50 -24.44
N ALA A 52 -38.45 12.33 -24.61
CA ALA A 52 -39.27 11.49 -23.75
C ALA A 52 -39.38 10.07 -24.32
N ALA A 53 -39.28 9.06 -23.45
CA ALA A 53 -39.48 7.67 -23.84
C ALA A 53 -40.93 7.43 -24.27
N GLY A 54 -41.13 6.92 -25.50
CA GLY A 54 -42.46 6.59 -26.01
C GLY A 54 -43.08 5.31 -25.43
N SER A 55 -42.31 4.51 -24.70
CA SER A 55 -42.72 3.23 -24.11
C SER A 55 -41.80 2.83 -22.95
N ALA A 56 -42.16 1.78 -22.21
CA ALA A 56 -41.23 1.09 -21.31
C ALA A 56 -40.02 0.52 -22.07
N ASN A 57 -38.89 0.38 -21.37
CA ASN A 57 -37.64 -0.22 -21.88
C ASN A 57 -37.13 0.43 -23.18
N ALA A 58 -37.14 1.76 -23.24
CA ALA A 58 -36.72 2.51 -24.41
C ALA A 58 -35.19 2.49 -24.59
N VAL A 59 -34.76 2.42 -25.84
CA VAL A 59 -33.34 2.46 -26.24
C VAL A 59 -33.11 3.68 -27.13
N GLY A 60 -32.22 4.57 -26.71
CA GLY A 60 -31.86 5.77 -27.47
C GLY A 60 -30.58 5.57 -28.28
N MET A 61 -30.59 5.98 -29.55
CA MET A 61 -29.40 6.02 -30.41
C MET A 61 -28.99 7.46 -30.71
N ILE A 62 -27.73 7.78 -30.45
CA ILE A 62 -27.10 9.09 -30.73
C ILE A 62 -26.05 8.89 -31.81
N THR A 63 -26.21 9.59 -32.92
CA THR A 63 -25.37 9.41 -34.12
C THR A 63 -24.73 10.69 -34.64
N VAL A 64 -25.02 11.81 -33.96
CA VAL A 64 -24.50 13.15 -34.22
C VAL A 64 -24.16 13.78 -32.87
N GLY A 65 -23.20 14.70 -32.86
CA GLY A 65 -22.85 15.42 -31.63
C GLY A 65 -23.96 16.38 -31.20
N GLY A 66 -24.08 16.61 -29.90
CA GLY A 66 -25.15 17.43 -29.33
C GLY A 66 -25.43 17.12 -27.86
N ALA A 67 -26.49 17.75 -27.34
CA ALA A 67 -26.96 17.53 -25.97
C ALA A 67 -28.32 16.82 -25.98
N TYR A 68 -28.50 15.84 -25.10
CA TYR A 68 -29.67 14.96 -25.10
C TYR A 68 -30.19 14.81 -23.68
N ALA A 69 -31.28 15.52 -23.37
CA ALA A 69 -31.99 15.36 -22.11
C ALA A 69 -33.03 14.24 -22.24
N LEU A 70 -33.01 13.30 -21.30
CA LEU A 70 -33.82 12.10 -21.30
C LEU A 70 -34.88 12.15 -20.21
N ASP A 71 -36.09 11.72 -20.55
CA ASP A 71 -37.19 11.54 -19.60
C ASP A 71 -37.95 10.25 -19.90
N GLY A 72 -38.58 9.67 -18.89
CA GLY A 72 -39.31 8.40 -18.97
C GLY A 72 -38.40 7.17 -18.90
N ALA A 73 -38.92 6.03 -19.36
CA ALA A 73 -38.35 4.71 -19.11
C ALA A 73 -37.24 4.30 -20.11
N TYR A 74 -36.23 5.17 -20.30
CA TYR A 74 -35.01 4.78 -20.99
C TYR A 74 -34.21 3.80 -20.14
N VAL A 75 -33.74 2.74 -20.78
CA VAL A 75 -32.90 1.71 -20.13
C VAL A 75 -31.55 1.60 -20.79
N ASN A 76 -31.40 1.95 -22.07
CA ASN A 76 -30.10 1.95 -22.74
C ASN A 76 -29.91 3.14 -23.68
N ILE A 77 -28.68 3.63 -23.78
CA ILE A 77 -28.25 4.67 -24.71
C ILE A 77 -26.99 4.21 -25.43
N VAL A 78 -26.95 4.39 -26.75
CA VAL A 78 -25.79 4.07 -27.58
C VAL A 78 -25.38 5.31 -28.36
N ALA A 79 -24.15 5.78 -28.15
CA ALA A 79 -23.56 6.90 -28.86
C ALA A 79 -22.38 6.43 -29.73
N GLY A 80 -22.46 6.68 -31.03
CA GLY A 80 -21.45 6.26 -32.00
C GLY A 80 -21.79 6.70 -33.42
N ALA A 81 -21.01 6.26 -34.41
CA ALA A 81 -21.27 6.63 -35.80
C ALA A 81 -22.36 5.75 -36.42
N LEU A 82 -23.17 6.31 -37.32
CA LEU A 82 -23.99 5.48 -38.21
C LEU A 82 -23.08 4.62 -39.09
N SER A 83 -23.29 3.30 -39.05
CA SER A 83 -22.45 2.36 -39.79
C SER A 83 -22.47 2.56 -41.30
N GLY A 84 -23.59 2.98 -41.91
CA GLY A 84 -23.68 3.39 -43.32
C GLY A 84 -23.11 2.41 -44.39
N GLY A 85 -22.75 1.17 -44.01
CA GLY A 85 -21.93 0.26 -44.81
C GLY A 85 -20.40 0.51 -44.76
N ALA A 86 -19.92 1.54 -44.07
CA ALA A 86 -18.50 1.82 -43.85
C ALA A 86 -18.03 1.22 -42.51
N THR A 87 -17.03 0.35 -42.56
CA THR A 87 -16.47 -0.32 -41.37
C THR A 87 -15.74 0.64 -40.42
N ASP A 88 -15.37 1.84 -40.89
CA ASP A 88 -14.47 2.76 -40.20
C ASP A 88 -15.14 4.09 -39.80
N ALA A 89 -16.48 4.14 -39.80
CA ALA A 89 -17.21 5.34 -39.42
C ALA A 89 -17.03 5.65 -37.91
N VAL A 90 -16.64 6.89 -37.59
CA VAL A 90 -16.36 7.36 -36.23
C VAL A 90 -17.08 8.67 -35.92
N LEU A 91 -17.72 8.76 -34.75
CA LEU A 91 -18.34 10.00 -34.26
C LEU A 91 -17.27 10.85 -33.56
N LYS A 92 -16.90 11.97 -34.19
CA LYS A 92 -15.82 12.86 -33.70
C LYS A 92 -16.31 14.00 -32.81
N ALA A 93 -17.58 14.35 -32.89
CA ALA A 93 -18.15 15.44 -32.12
C ALA A 93 -18.47 15.00 -30.69
N PRO A 94 -18.41 15.91 -29.71
CA PRO A 94 -18.78 15.61 -28.32
C PRO A 94 -20.29 15.32 -28.20
N VAL A 95 -20.65 14.52 -27.20
CA VAL A 95 -22.02 14.15 -26.87
C VAL A 95 -22.27 14.40 -25.38
N ALA A 96 -23.36 15.10 -25.05
CA ALA A 96 -23.82 15.28 -23.68
C ALA A 96 -25.15 14.55 -23.48
N ILE A 97 -25.25 13.71 -22.46
CA ILE A 97 -26.42 12.91 -22.12
C ILE A 97 -26.83 13.26 -20.69
N ASP A 98 -28.04 13.75 -20.52
CA ASP A 98 -28.62 14.08 -19.22
C ASP A 98 -29.76 13.10 -18.92
N ALA A 99 -29.54 12.23 -17.93
CA ALA A 99 -30.49 11.21 -17.48
C ALA A 99 -31.06 11.50 -16.08
N HIS A 100 -30.95 12.72 -15.54
CA HIS A 100 -31.42 13.03 -14.19
C HIS A 100 -32.91 12.76 -13.97
N ALA A 101 -33.74 12.95 -15.01
CA ALA A 101 -35.17 12.69 -14.95
C ALA A 101 -35.54 11.21 -15.14
N VAL A 102 -34.57 10.34 -15.44
CA VAL A 102 -34.79 8.90 -15.63
C VAL A 102 -34.68 8.20 -14.27
N THR A 103 -35.79 7.61 -13.82
CA THR A 103 -35.89 6.96 -12.50
C THR A 103 -35.64 5.45 -12.54
N THR A 104 -35.21 4.92 -13.69
CA THR A 104 -34.77 3.54 -13.86
C THR A 104 -33.27 3.51 -14.15
N PRO A 105 -32.55 2.42 -13.84
CA PRO A 105 -31.14 2.31 -14.19
C PRO A 105 -30.93 2.54 -15.70
N VAL A 106 -29.93 3.34 -16.04
CA VAL A 106 -29.59 3.66 -17.44
C VAL A 106 -28.21 3.16 -17.78
N ASP A 107 -28.15 2.44 -18.89
CA ASP A 107 -26.97 1.79 -19.41
C ASP A 107 -26.47 2.50 -20.67
N VAL A 108 -25.27 3.07 -20.63
CA VAL A 108 -24.71 3.88 -21.72
C VAL A 108 -23.46 3.24 -22.29
N ILE A 109 -23.42 3.11 -23.62
CA ILE A 109 -22.18 2.84 -24.36
C ILE A 109 -21.87 4.02 -25.26
N SER A 110 -20.65 4.54 -25.17
CA SER A 110 -20.18 5.63 -26.02
C SER A 110 -18.80 5.35 -26.61
N GLY A 111 -18.66 5.63 -27.91
CA GLY A 111 -17.40 5.54 -28.66
C GLY A 111 -17.13 6.79 -29.47
N THR A 112 -17.29 7.95 -28.83
CA THR A 112 -17.09 9.27 -29.44
C THR A 112 -15.65 9.75 -29.23
N LEU A 113 -14.93 10.14 -30.29
CA LEU A 113 -13.59 10.72 -30.13
C LEU A 113 -13.60 12.12 -29.49
N GLY A 114 -14.74 12.82 -29.56
CA GLY A 114 -14.91 14.13 -28.94
C GLY A 114 -15.22 14.08 -27.44
N GLY A 115 -15.29 12.87 -26.85
CA GLY A 115 -15.68 12.68 -25.46
C GLY A 115 -17.19 12.70 -25.25
N THR A 116 -17.62 12.06 -24.16
CA THR A 116 -19.01 12.02 -23.71
C THR A 116 -19.14 12.58 -22.32
N THR A 117 -20.08 13.51 -22.13
CA THR A 117 -20.54 13.94 -20.81
C THR A 117 -21.83 13.18 -20.48
N PHE A 118 -21.86 12.47 -19.35
CA PHE A 118 -23.04 11.80 -18.84
C PHE A 118 -23.39 12.30 -17.45
N LEU A 119 -24.66 12.68 -17.28
CA LEU A 119 -25.24 13.03 -15.99
C LEU A 119 -26.27 11.95 -15.61
N GLY A 120 -25.96 11.19 -14.56
CA GLY A 120 -26.70 10.02 -14.12
C GLY A 120 -27.95 10.35 -13.31
N GLY A 121 -29.00 9.55 -13.49
CA GLY A 121 -30.21 9.59 -12.66
C GLY A 121 -30.02 8.90 -11.30
N PRO A 122 -30.99 9.03 -10.38
CA PRO A 122 -30.88 8.50 -9.01
C PRO A 122 -30.90 6.96 -8.90
N ALA A 123 -31.23 6.26 -9.99
CA ALA A 123 -31.42 4.82 -10.00
C ALA A 123 -30.13 4.01 -10.28
N GLY A 124 -29.02 4.67 -10.60
CA GLY A 124 -27.78 3.98 -10.96
C GLY A 124 -27.74 3.56 -12.43
N GLY A 125 -26.88 2.60 -12.75
CA GLY A 125 -26.75 2.04 -14.10
C GLY A 125 -25.30 1.77 -14.48
N SER A 126 -25.00 1.79 -15.77
CA SER A 126 -23.62 1.60 -16.23
C SER A 126 -23.24 2.61 -17.31
N PHE A 127 -21.96 3.00 -17.29
CA PHE A 127 -21.39 3.92 -18.25
C PHE A 127 -20.11 3.34 -18.80
N LEU A 128 -20.09 3.07 -20.11
CA LEU A 128 -18.93 2.60 -20.84
C LEU A 128 -18.57 3.65 -21.89
N ALA A 129 -17.58 4.48 -21.60
CA ALA A 129 -16.90 5.30 -22.58
C ALA A 129 -15.61 4.60 -23.02
N THR A 130 -15.36 4.59 -24.33
CA THR A 130 -14.30 3.75 -24.93
C THR A 130 -13.22 4.55 -25.65
N ALA A 131 -13.40 5.87 -25.75
CA ALA A 131 -12.44 6.81 -26.34
C ALA A 131 -12.78 8.26 -25.96
N GLY A 132 -11.82 9.16 -26.17
CA GLY A 132 -11.97 10.60 -25.94
C GLY A 132 -11.92 10.97 -24.46
N ASP A 133 -11.92 12.26 -24.15
CA ASP A 133 -11.94 12.75 -22.76
C ASP A 133 -13.40 12.84 -22.28
N ASN A 134 -13.78 11.97 -21.35
CA ASN A 134 -15.16 11.79 -20.91
C ASN A 134 -15.40 12.42 -19.54
N VAL A 135 -16.67 12.75 -19.28
CA VAL A 135 -17.12 13.28 -18.01
C VAL A 135 -18.30 12.44 -17.54
N PHE A 136 -18.20 11.89 -16.35
CA PHE A 136 -19.30 11.21 -15.68
C PHE A 136 -19.61 11.93 -14.37
N ILE A 137 -20.88 12.26 -14.19
CA ILE A 137 -21.41 12.77 -12.94
C ILE A 137 -22.58 11.87 -12.57
N GLY A 138 -22.42 11.09 -11.50
CA GLY A 138 -23.42 10.18 -10.97
C GLY A 138 -24.50 10.90 -10.16
N GLY A 139 -25.43 10.10 -9.66
CA GLY A 139 -26.39 10.48 -8.63
C GLY A 139 -26.34 9.46 -7.49
N THR A 140 -27.37 9.37 -6.66
CA THR A 140 -27.37 8.53 -5.45
C THR A 140 -27.43 7.01 -5.66
N GLY A 141 -27.44 6.55 -6.92
CA GLY A 141 -27.58 5.13 -7.26
C GLY A 141 -26.24 4.45 -7.44
N ASN A 142 -26.22 3.13 -7.56
CA ASN A 142 -24.98 2.38 -7.77
C ASN A 142 -24.64 2.36 -9.27
N PHE A 143 -23.40 2.73 -9.61
CA PHE A 143 -22.93 2.78 -10.99
C PHE A 143 -21.74 1.85 -11.25
N THR A 144 -21.72 1.26 -12.45
CA THR A 144 -20.53 0.61 -13.02
C THR A 144 -19.97 1.45 -14.15
N ILE A 145 -18.77 1.97 -13.97
CA ILE A 145 -18.20 3.04 -14.77
C ILE A 145 -16.89 2.56 -15.39
N ASN A 146 -16.74 2.69 -16.70
CA ASN A 146 -15.52 2.39 -17.45
C ASN A 146 -15.22 3.55 -18.39
N MET A 147 -14.06 4.19 -18.20
CA MET A 147 -13.69 5.41 -18.93
C MET A 147 -12.80 5.17 -20.14
N GLY A 148 -12.06 4.06 -20.14
CA GLY A 148 -11.29 3.64 -21.30
C GLY A 148 -10.01 4.45 -21.49
N ALA A 149 -9.85 5.06 -22.67
CA ALA A 149 -8.66 5.85 -22.99
C ALA A 149 -9.05 7.32 -23.13
N GLY A 150 -8.23 8.19 -22.53
CA GLY A 150 -8.50 9.63 -22.47
C GLY A 150 -8.05 10.16 -21.11
N ASN A 151 -8.24 11.46 -20.90
CA ASN A 151 -8.12 12.08 -19.58
C ASN A 151 -9.53 12.38 -19.08
N ASP A 152 -10.06 11.48 -18.27
CA ASP A 152 -11.48 11.47 -17.90
C ASP A 152 -11.73 12.12 -16.53
N LEU A 153 -12.96 12.59 -16.32
CA LEU A 153 -13.47 13.08 -15.05
C LEU A 153 -14.62 12.21 -14.56
N VAL A 154 -14.51 11.70 -13.33
CA VAL A 154 -15.54 10.91 -12.67
C VAL A 154 -15.93 11.57 -11.36
N VAL A 155 -17.23 11.80 -11.16
CA VAL A 155 -17.81 12.21 -9.88
C VAL A 155 -18.94 11.24 -9.58
N THR A 156 -18.86 10.43 -8.53
CA THR A 156 -19.85 9.38 -8.30
C THR A 156 -21.05 9.81 -7.46
N ASP A 157 -20.87 10.80 -6.57
CA ASP A 157 -21.85 11.18 -5.54
C ASP A 157 -22.13 10.00 -4.57
N GLY A 158 -23.35 9.79 -4.09
CA GLY A 158 -23.67 8.67 -3.20
C GLY A 158 -23.94 7.36 -3.93
N GLY A 159 -23.83 6.24 -3.23
CA GLY A 159 -24.04 4.91 -3.81
C GLY A 159 -22.83 4.02 -3.53
N ASN A 160 -22.87 2.79 -4.06
CA ASN A 160 -21.71 1.91 -4.09
C ASN A 160 -21.30 1.74 -5.55
N ASP A 161 -20.23 2.42 -5.94
CA ASP A 161 -19.82 2.55 -7.33
C ASP A 161 -18.57 1.74 -7.64
N THR A 162 -18.48 1.26 -8.88
CA THR A 162 -17.28 0.62 -9.41
C THR A 162 -16.74 1.45 -10.56
N VAL A 163 -15.51 1.94 -10.44
CA VAL A 163 -14.85 2.78 -11.45
C VAL A 163 -13.63 2.05 -12.00
N ASN A 164 -13.60 1.83 -13.30
CA ASN A 164 -12.39 1.53 -14.04
C ASN A 164 -11.96 2.80 -14.78
N ALA A 165 -10.90 3.42 -14.29
CA ALA A 165 -10.34 4.65 -14.84
C ALA A 165 -9.76 4.44 -16.25
N GLY A 166 -9.32 3.21 -16.55
CA GLY A 166 -8.56 2.94 -17.76
C GLY A 166 -7.19 3.64 -17.73
N GLY A 167 -6.72 4.05 -18.91
CA GLY A 167 -5.42 4.73 -19.06
C GLY A 167 -5.54 6.25 -18.94
N GLY A 168 -4.44 6.97 -19.21
CA GLY A 168 -4.41 8.44 -19.21
C GLY A 168 -4.23 9.07 -17.83
N GLU A 169 -4.61 10.33 -17.70
CA GLU A 169 -4.57 11.13 -16.46
C GLU A 169 -6.00 11.49 -16.03
N ASN A 170 -6.60 10.64 -15.23
CA ASN A 170 -7.99 10.76 -14.82
C ASN A 170 -8.13 11.50 -13.49
N ARG A 171 -9.26 12.18 -13.30
CA ARG A 171 -9.66 12.78 -12.02
C ARG A 171 -10.91 12.10 -11.52
N ILE A 172 -10.82 11.46 -10.36
CA ILE A 172 -11.88 10.63 -9.80
C ILE A 172 -12.23 11.17 -8.42
N PHE A 173 -13.48 11.60 -8.26
CA PHE A 173 -14.05 12.09 -7.01
C PHE A 173 -15.17 11.13 -6.58
N LEU A 174 -14.86 10.34 -5.56
CA LEU A 174 -15.79 9.40 -4.94
C LEU A 174 -16.59 10.13 -3.87
N GLY A 175 -17.90 9.93 -3.85
CA GLY A 175 -18.74 10.43 -2.77
C GLY A 175 -18.90 9.40 -1.65
N ASP A 176 -20.11 9.30 -1.11
CA ASP A 176 -20.44 8.41 0.01
C ASP A 176 -20.43 6.93 -0.41
N GLY A 177 -20.73 6.04 0.55
CA GLY A 177 -20.87 4.61 0.32
C GLY A 177 -19.55 3.87 0.13
N ASN A 178 -19.63 2.68 -0.46
CA ASN A 178 -18.50 1.77 -0.63
C ASN A 178 -18.12 1.70 -2.10
N ASN A 179 -17.04 2.36 -2.50
CA ASN A 179 -16.64 2.43 -3.90
C ASN A 179 -15.33 1.69 -4.16
N ASP A 180 -15.28 1.06 -5.33
CA ASP A 180 -14.13 0.33 -5.85
C ASP A 180 -13.56 1.07 -7.06
N VAL A 181 -12.26 1.35 -7.07
CA VAL A 181 -11.57 1.99 -8.20
C VAL A 181 -10.42 1.11 -8.67
N VAL A 182 -10.32 0.92 -9.98
CA VAL A 182 -9.16 0.34 -10.65
C VAL A 182 -8.54 1.41 -11.55
N SER A 183 -7.25 1.66 -11.36
CA SER A 183 -6.45 2.63 -12.11
C SER A 183 -5.35 1.91 -12.90
N MET A 184 -5.17 2.29 -14.17
CA MET A 184 -4.05 1.86 -15.02
C MET A 184 -3.23 3.07 -15.53
N GLY A 185 -3.60 4.27 -15.11
CA GLY A 185 -3.03 5.55 -15.56
C GLY A 185 -2.32 6.31 -14.45
N THR A 186 -2.04 7.58 -14.69
CA THR A 186 -1.48 8.51 -13.70
C THR A 186 -2.63 9.36 -13.18
N ASP A 187 -3.34 8.84 -12.19
CA ASP A 187 -4.65 9.36 -11.82
C ASP A 187 -4.61 10.16 -10.52
N THR A 188 -5.58 11.05 -10.35
CA THR A 188 -5.92 11.66 -9.05
C THR A 188 -7.23 11.09 -8.56
N ILE A 189 -7.20 10.41 -7.41
CA ILE A 189 -8.35 9.73 -6.82
C ILE A 189 -8.60 10.31 -5.43
N VAL A 190 -9.80 10.84 -5.21
CA VAL A 190 -10.20 11.50 -3.95
C VAL A 190 -11.50 10.90 -3.46
N GLY A 191 -11.55 10.49 -2.19
CA GLY A 191 -12.73 9.91 -1.56
C GLY A 191 -12.71 10.03 -0.04
N ALA A 192 -13.27 11.12 0.50
CA ALA A 192 -13.15 11.47 1.92
C ALA A 192 -14.19 10.80 2.83
N LEU A 193 -15.31 10.36 2.27
CA LEU A 193 -16.44 9.78 3.00
C LEU A 193 -16.59 8.30 2.63
N GLY A 194 -17.41 7.55 3.36
CA GLY A 194 -17.63 6.13 3.09
C GLY A 194 -16.37 5.27 3.25
N THR A 195 -16.37 4.09 2.63
CA THR A 195 -15.24 3.15 2.61
C THR A 195 -14.75 3.02 1.17
N GLN A 196 -13.48 3.30 0.93
CA GLN A 196 -12.95 3.35 -0.43
C GLN A 196 -11.91 2.27 -0.65
N SER A 197 -11.99 1.59 -1.79
CA SER A 197 -11.07 0.56 -2.22
C SER A 197 -10.45 0.99 -3.54
N VAL A 198 -9.13 1.10 -3.59
CA VAL A 198 -8.40 1.56 -4.78
C VAL A 198 -7.31 0.56 -5.13
N THR A 199 -7.32 0.07 -6.35
CA THR A 199 -6.25 -0.75 -6.93
C THR A 199 -5.53 0.04 -8.02
N ILE A 200 -4.23 0.24 -7.86
CA ILE A 200 -3.36 0.86 -8.87
C ILE A 200 -2.58 -0.26 -9.55
N ASN A 201 -2.84 -0.49 -10.84
CA ASN A 201 -2.19 -1.54 -11.61
C ASN A 201 -1.02 -1.04 -12.46
N ALA A 202 -0.96 0.26 -12.75
CA ALA A 202 0.09 0.89 -13.52
C ALA A 202 0.06 2.41 -13.29
N GLY A 203 1.11 3.09 -13.77
CA GLY A 203 1.27 4.53 -13.58
C GLY A 203 1.72 4.89 -12.17
N SER A 204 1.69 6.18 -11.85
CA SER A 204 1.97 6.69 -10.51
C SER A 204 0.83 7.62 -10.11
N SER A 205 0.01 7.21 -9.16
CA SER A 205 -1.25 7.90 -8.87
C SER A 205 -1.19 8.68 -7.56
N LEU A 206 -1.96 9.77 -7.49
CA LEU A 206 -2.24 10.50 -6.25
C LEU A 206 -3.57 9.99 -5.68
N VAL A 207 -3.53 9.37 -4.51
CA VAL A 207 -4.69 8.80 -3.83
C VAL A 207 -4.90 9.49 -2.49
N LEU A 208 -6.08 10.09 -2.28
CA LEU A 208 -6.45 10.87 -1.10
C LEU A 208 -7.79 10.35 -0.54
N LEU A 209 -7.73 9.47 0.46
CA LEU A 209 -8.91 8.78 0.99
C LEU A 209 -9.14 9.06 2.48
N GLY A 210 -10.39 8.89 2.89
CA GLY A 210 -10.83 8.95 4.27
C GLY A 210 -10.39 7.74 5.10
N ALA A 211 -11.08 7.52 6.22
CA ALA A 211 -10.84 6.39 7.11
C ALA A 211 -11.29 5.05 6.49
N ASN A 212 -10.76 3.95 7.03
CA ASN A 212 -11.09 2.57 6.63
C ASN A 212 -10.84 2.26 5.14
N ALA A 213 -9.95 3.02 4.49
CA ALA A 213 -9.65 2.80 3.08
C ALA A 213 -8.79 1.55 2.88
N THR A 214 -8.94 0.89 1.73
CA THR A 214 -8.03 -0.17 1.26
C THR A 214 -7.36 0.30 -0.02
N VAL A 215 -6.04 0.28 -0.06
CA VAL A 215 -5.27 0.57 -1.27
C VAL A 215 -4.36 -0.61 -1.59
N VAL A 216 -4.40 -1.07 -2.84
CA VAL A 216 -3.46 -2.05 -3.38
C VAL A 216 -2.68 -1.36 -4.49
N ASP A 217 -1.37 -1.21 -4.30
CA ASP A 217 -0.48 -0.64 -5.30
C ASP A 217 0.41 -1.74 -5.90
N ASN A 218 0.22 -2.00 -7.19
CA ASN A 218 1.05 -2.92 -7.97
C ASN A 218 2.08 -2.17 -8.84
N SER A 219 2.19 -0.85 -8.64
CA SER A 219 3.01 0.07 -9.40
C SER A 219 4.12 0.68 -8.53
N ALA A 220 4.65 1.84 -8.92
CA ALA A 220 5.74 2.50 -8.23
C ALA A 220 5.62 4.03 -8.31
N GLY A 221 6.02 4.71 -7.24
CA GLY A 221 6.10 6.17 -7.17
C GLY A 221 4.76 6.86 -6.90
N SER A 222 3.77 6.14 -6.41
CA SER A 222 2.47 6.71 -6.04
C SER A 222 2.57 7.54 -4.76
N ILE A 223 1.64 8.48 -4.62
CA ILE A 223 1.45 9.24 -3.39
C ILE A 223 0.09 8.83 -2.81
N VAL A 224 0.11 8.15 -1.67
CA VAL A 224 -1.08 7.60 -1.03
C VAL A 224 -1.26 8.24 0.35
N SER A 225 -2.37 8.95 0.55
CA SER A 225 -2.77 9.52 1.83
C SER A 225 -4.13 8.97 2.24
N VAL A 226 -4.19 8.34 3.41
CA VAL A 226 -5.41 7.70 3.94
C VAL A 226 -5.70 8.11 5.38
N GLY A 227 -6.94 7.95 5.81
CA GLY A 227 -7.38 8.16 7.20
C GLY A 227 -7.09 6.97 8.11
N GLY A 228 -7.65 6.99 9.32
CA GLY A 228 -7.44 5.94 10.32
C GLY A 228 -8.10 4.61 9.96
N GLY A 229 -7.56 3.49 10.46
CA GLY A 229 -8.08 2.15 10.20
C GLY A 229 -7.85 1.65 8.78
N SER A 230 -7.06 2.36 7.98
CA SER A 230 -6.83 2.04 6.56
C SER A 230 -5.71 1.02 6.38
N THR A 231 -5.73 0.30 5.26
CA THR A 231 -4.68 -0.63 4.85
C THR A 231 -4.15 -0.25 3.48
N VAL A 232 -2.82 -0.20 3.34
CA VAL A 232 -2.13 -0.01 2.05
C VAL A 232 -1.21 -1.20 1.81
N THR A 233 -1.26 -1.80 0.62
CA THR A 233 -0.53 -3.04 0.30
C THR A 233 0.26 -2.89 -0.99
N GLY A 234 1.48 -3.41 -1.00
CA GLY A 234 2.35 -3.41 -2.19
C GLY A 234 3.09 -2.09 -2.35
N GLY A 235 3.43 -1.78 -3.61
CA GLY A 235 4.11 -0.54 -3.95
C GLY A 235 5.62 -0.64 -3.96
N ALA A 236 6.23 0.32 -4.67
CA ALA A 236 7.67 0.55 -4.62
C ALA A 236 8.00 2.03 -4.80
N GLN A 237 8.88 2.55 -3.95
CA GLN A 237 9.26 3.98 -3.94
C GLN A 237 8.06 4.91 -3.73
N ASP A 238 7.03 4.42 -3.05
CA ASP A 238 5.82 5.18 -2.79
C ASP A 238 6.00 6.13 -1.61
N LYS A 239 5.20 7.19 -1.60
CA LYS A 239 5.02 8.02 -0.42
C LYS A 239 3.66 7.74 0.18
N VAL A 240 3.66 7.06 1.34
CA VAL A 240 2.43 6.67 2.03
C VAL A 240 2.28 7.44 3.35
N SER A 241 1.12 8.04 3.58
CA SER A 241 0.81 8.76 4.82
C SER A 241 -0.54 8.37 5.42
N PHE A 242 -0.51 7.95 6.69
CA PHE A 242 -1.69 7.70 7.51
C PHE A 242 -1.94 8.91 8.41
N THR A 243 -3.08 9.57 8.21
CA THR A 243 -3.46 10.79 8.92
C THR A 243 -4.31 10.54 10.17
N GLY A 244 -4.82 9.31 10.35
CA GLY A 244 -5.65 8.94 11.50
C GLY A 244 -4.90 8.23 12.62
N SER A 245 -5.66 7.62 13.54
CA SER A 245 -5.15 7.00 14.78
C SER A 245 -4.45 5.67 14.58
N SER A 246 -4.70 4.97 13.49
CA SER A 246 -4.10 3.66 13.20
C SER A 246 -4.01 3.40 11.69
N GLY A 247 -3.10 2.52 11.29
CA GLY A 247 -2.99 2.05 9.91
C GLY A 247 -2.20 0.75 9.79
N THR A 248 -2.32 0.12 8.62
CA THR A 248 -1.59 -1.11 8.28
C THR A 248 -0.93 -0.99 6.91
N ILE A 249 0.32 -1.42 6.84
CA ILE A 249 1.06 -1.63 5.58
C ILE A 249 1.34 -3.12 5.41
N GLY A 250 1.03 -3.65 4.22
CA GLY A 250 1.44 -4.98 3.78
C GLY A 250 2.43 -4.90 2.61
N GLY A 251 3.69 -5.29 2.82
CA GLY A 251 4.73 -5.22 1.81
C GLY A 251 5.33 -3.83 1.70
N GLY A 252 5.57 -3.41 0.45
CA GLY A 252 6.21 -2.14 0.12
C GLY A 252 7.73 -2.26 0.01
N VAL A 253 8.30 -1.66 -1.04
CA VAL A 253 9.74 -1.72 -1.33
C VAL A 253 10.31 -0.32 -1.50
N SER A 254 11.25 0.06 -0.64
CA SER A 254 11.88 1.39 -0.67
C SER A 254 10.90 2.55 -0.53
N ASP A 255 9.81 2.33 0.21
CA ASP A 255 8.77 3.33 0.43
C ASP A 255 9.15 4.32 1.53
N THR A 256 8.62 5.53 1.41
CA THR A 256 8.61 6.53 2.48
C THR A 256 7.24 6.53 3.15
N ILE A 257 7.18 6.04 4.38
CA ILE A 257 5.95 5.80 5.14
C ILE A 257 5.89 6.74 6.34
N SER A 258 4.75 7.40 6.54
CA SER A 258 4.49 8.24 7.70
C SER A 258 3.14 7.92 8.35
N ALA A 259 3.08 7.97 9.68
CA ALA A 259 1.82 7.80 10.42
C ALA A 259 1.73 8.76 11.62
N ALA A 260 0.60 9.44 11.74
CA ALA A 260 0.28 10.29 12.88
C ALA A 260 -0.11 9.50 14.13
N GLY A 261 -0.75 8.33 13.95
CA GLY A 261 -1.10 7.39 15.02
C GLY A 261 -0.22 6.15 15.03
N ASP A 262 -0.80 5.04 15.47
CA ASP A 262 -0.13 3.74 15.50
C ASP A 262 -0.04 3.12 14.11
N LEU A 263 1.01 2.35 13.84
CA LEU A 263 1.22 1.71 12.54
C LEU A 263 1.68 0.26 12.71
N GLN A 264 1.05 -0.64 11.97
CA GLN A 264 1.57 -1.97 11.72
C GLN A 264 2.17 -2.02 10.31
N VAL A 265 3.40 -2.51 10.19
CA VAL A 265 4.04 -2.78 8.89
C VAL A 265 4.41 -4.26 8.85
N VAL A 266 4.04 -4.95 7.78
CA VAL A 266 4.28 -6.39 7.62
C VAL A 266 5.00 -6.63 6.30
N GLN A 267 6.12 -7.35 6.31
CA GLN A 267 6.89 -7.73 5.10
C GLN A 267 7.42 -6.55 4.26
N GLY A 268 7.67 -5.39 4.88
CA GLY A 268 8.30 -4.26 4.20
C GLY A 268 9.79 -4.49 3.90
N VAL A 269 10.27 -3.97 2.77
CA VAL A 269 11.66 -4.12 2.32
C VAL A 269 12.32 -2.78 2.10
N GLY A 270 13.30 -2.44 2.93
CA GLY A 270 14.15 -1.27 2.71
C GLY A 270 13.42 0.08 2.86
N ASN A 271 12.40 0.15 3.72
CA ASN A 271 11.54 1.32 3.85
C ASN A 271 12.12 2.39 4.79
N THR A 272 11.71 3.65 4.59
CA THR A 272 11.90 4.74 5.56
C THR A 272 10.57 5.00 6.26
N ILE A 273 10.52 4.78 7.57
CA ILE A 273 9.29 4.76 8.36
C ILE A 273 9.36 5.82 9.46
N SER A 274 8.36 6.71 9.53
CA SER A 274 8.21 7.71 10.59
C SER A 274 6.82 7.63 11.25
N VAL A 275 6.78 7.29 12.54
CA VAL A 275 5.52 7.04 13.27
C VAL A 275 5.51 7.87 14.55
N THR A 276 4.51 8.72 14.74
CA THR A 276 4.40 9.47 16.00
C THR A 276 3.93 8.55 17.14
N GLY A 277 3.04 7.60 16.84
CA GLY A 277 2.55 6.60 17.77
C GLY A 277 3.45 5.38 17.91
N SER A 278 2.84 4.24 18.20
CA SER A 278 3.51 2.95 18.34
C SER A 278 3.70 2.29 16.98
N LEU A 279 4.88 1.70 16.75
CA LEU A 279 5.17 0.89 15.58
C LEU A 279 5.20 -0.60 15.93
N THR A 280 4.50 -1.41 15.15
CA THR A 280 4.72 -2.87 15.07
C THR A 280 5.26 -3.21 13.70
N PHE A 281 6.50 -3.70 13.61
CA PHE A 281 7.11 -4.10 12.33
C PHE A 281 7.40 -5.60 12.32
N LEU A 282 6.80 -6.33 11.38
CA LEU A 282 6.84 -7.78 11.32
C LEU A 282 7.46 -8.27 10.01
N ASN A 283 8.42 -9.18 10.11
CA ASN A 283 9.09 -9.85 8.99
C ASN A 283 9.69 -8.87 7.97
N GLY A 284 10.20 -7.73 8.43
CA GLY A 284 10.86 -6.73 7.59
C GLY A 284 12.26 -7.16 7.15
N THR A 285 12.71 -6.69 5.99
CA THR A 285 14.07 -6.96 5.46
C THR A 285 14.70 -5.73 4.82
N GLY A 286 15.97 -5.85 4.39
CA GLY A 286 16.66 -4.79 3.66
C GLY A 286 17.10 -3.62 4.57
N MET A 287 17.57 -2.54 3.95
CA MET A 287 18.04 -1.34 4.67
C MET A 287 16.85 -0.47 5.09
N THR A 288 16.40 -0.61 6.32
CA THR A 288 15.20 0.07 6.83
C THR A 288 15.58 1.14 7.86
N SER A 289 15.03 2.34 7.72
CA SER A 289 15.17 3.41 8.71
C SER A 289 13.86 3.62 9.44
N VAL A 290 13.88 3.65 10.77
CA VAL A 290 12.70 3.83 11.61
C VAL A 290 12.90 5.00 12.56
N VAL A 291 11.94 5.93 12.59
CA VAL A 291 11.77 6.89 13.67
C VAL A 291 10.38 6.71 14.25
N ALA A 292 10.27 6.39 15.53
CA ALA A 292 8.99 6.01 16.14
C ALA A 292 8.84 6.48 17.60
N GLY A 293 7.61 6.40 18.12
CA GLY A 293 7.34 6.38 19.56
C GLY A 293 7.88 5.11 20.20
N GLN A 294 6.99 4.27 20.73
CA GLN A 294 7.31 2.90 21.13
C GLN A 294 7.42 1.99 19.90
N SER A 295 8.35 1.03 19.91
CA SER A 295 8.53 0.10 18.79
C SER A 295 8.56 -1.36 19.24
N THR A 296 7.87 -2.22 18.51
CA THR A 296 8.00 -3.68 18.59
C THR A 296 8.36 -4.20 17.20
N ILE A 297 9.56 -4.75 17.06
CA ILE A 297 10.15 -5.07 15.77
C ILE A 297 10.58 -6.53 15.78
N PHE A 298 10.00 -7.31 14.86
CA PHE A 298 10.41 -8.68 14.55
C PHE A 298 10.94 -8.68 13.12
N GLY A 299 12.26 -8.65 12.97
CA GLY A 299 12.93 -8.67 11.67
C GLY A 299 12.88 -10.04 11.01
N ALA A 300 13.21 -10.10 9.73
CA ALA A 300 13.57 -11.33 9.06
C ALA A 300 15.05 -11.29 8.66
N ALA A 301 15.57 -12.43 8.20
CA ALA A 301 16.96 -12.56 7.80
C ALA A 301 17.38 -11.46 6.81
N GLY A 302 18.47 -10.76 7.12
CA GLY A 302 19.01 -9.68 6.28
C GLY A 302 18.37 -8.30 6.51
N LEU A 303 17.63 -8.11 7.60
CA LEU A 303 17.26 -6.78 8.07
C LEU A 303 18.49 -6.00 8.54
N ASN A 304 18.69 -4.81 7.98
CA ASN A 304 19.67 -3.84 8.45
C ASN A 304 18.90 -2.57 8.82
N MET A 305 18.88 -2.24 10.10
CA MET A 305 18.02 -1.20 10.64
C MET A 305 18.79 -0.04 11.25
N THR A 306 18.37 1.18 10.94
CA THR A 306 18.67 2.37 11.77
C THR A 306 17.41 2.76 12.53
N LEU A 307 17.52 2.98 13.83
CA LEU A 307 16.40 3.19 14.73
C LEU A 307 16.59 4.45 15.59
N GLY A 308 15.63 5.37 15.49
CA GLY A 308 15.42 6.49 16.41
C GLY A 308 14.09 6.38 17.13
N ALA A 309 14.06 5.65 18.24
CA ALA A 309 12.86 5.47 19.04
C ALA A 309 12.84 6.43 20.25
N SER A 310 11.73 7.14 20.40
CA SER A 310 11.48 8.04 21.55
C SER A 310 10.75 7.36 22.71
N GLY A 311 10.32 6.10 22.54
CA GLY A 311 9.79 5.23 23.58
C GLY A 311 10.55 3.89 23.68
N PRO A 312 10.19 3.02 24.65
CA PRO A 312 10.82 1.72 24.81
C PRO A 312 10.72 0.88 23.54
N THR A 313 11.76 0.13 23.23
CA THR A 313 11.80 -0.72 22.03
C THR A 313 12.13 -2.17 22.34
N LEU A 314 11.37 -3.08 21.74
CA LEU A 314 11.72 -4.48 21.58
C LEU A 314 12.14 -4.71 20.12
N PHE A 315 13.36 -5.22 19.92
CA PHE A 315 13.87 -5.64 18.62
C PHE A 315 14.26 -7.13 18.68
N VAL A 316 13.72 -7.93 17.77
CA VAL A 316 14.03 -9.34 17.62
C VAL A 316 14.53 -9.55 16.19
N ALA A 317 15.82 -9.80 16.04
CA ALA A 317 16.49 -10.04 14.75
C ALA A 317 16.06 -11.37 14.10
N ASN A 318 15.67 -12.36 14.92
CA ASN A 318 15.58 -13.78 14.57
C ASN A 318 16.96 -14.34 14.15
N ALA A 319 17.00 -15.24 13.17
CA ALA A 319 18.23 -15.85 12.67
C ALA A 319 18.73 -15.15 11.41
N GLY A 320 20.05 -14.96 11.31
CA GLY A 320 20.70 -14.38 10.14
C GLY A 320 21.84 -13.44 10.53
N ASN A 321 22.27 -12.61 9.59
CA ASN A 321 23.26 -11.56 9.85
C ASN A 321 22.53 -10.23 9.82
N GLU A 322 22.23 -9.68 10.99
CA GLU A 322 21.45 -8.46 11.15
C GLU A 322 22.30 -7.33 11.74
N THR A 323 22.03 -6.12 11.28
CA THR A 323 22.56 -4.89 11.87
C THR A 323 21.41 -4.10 12.48
N LEU A 324 21.56 -3.69 13.74
CA LEU A 324 20.73 -2.68 14.39
C LEU A 324 21.63 -1.53 14.84
N ASP A 325 21.41 -0.37 14.25
CA ASP A 325 21.94 0.91 14.72
C ASP A 325 20.85 1.66 15.48
N GLY A 326 20.82 1.50 16.80
CA GLY A 326 19.92 2.17 17.73
C GLY A 326 20.51 3.43 18.36
N ALA A 327 21.61 3.99 17.84
CA ALA A 327 22.32 5.11 18.48
C ALA A 327 21.47 6.36 18.74
N GLN A 328 20.33 6.50 18.05
CA GLN A 328 19.38 7.61 18.21
C GLN A 328 18.19 7.28 19.12
N ALA A 329 18.10 6.05 19.66
CA ALA A 329 17.09 5.68 20.63
C ALA A 329 17.36 6.33 22.00
N SER A 330 16.33 6.91 22.61
CA SER A 330 16.48 7.64 23.88
C SER A 330 15.98 6.89 25.12
N ASN A 331 15.37 5.72 24.91
CA ASN A 331 14.74 4.89 25.93
C ASN A 331 15.28 3.46 25.84
N PRO A 332 15.02 2.60 26.83
CA PRO A 332 15.50 1.22 26.81
C PRO A 332 15.19 0.49 25.51
N LEU A 333 16.25 0.00 24.89
CA LEU A 333 16.24 -0.90 23.74
C LEU A 333 16.59 -2.32 24.22
N HIS A 334 15.66 -3.25 24.02
CA HIS A 334 15.89 -4.67 24.23
C HIS A 334 16.04 -5.35 22.87
N ALA A 335 17.28 -5.68 22.49
CA ALA A 335 17.62 -6.31 21.21
C ALA A 335 18.02 -7.77 21.42
N PHE A 336 17.37 -8.67 20.68
CA PHE A 336 17.57 -10.12 20.76
C PHE A 336 17.85 -10.70 19.38
N ALA A 337 18.87 -11.54 19.29
CA ALA A 337 19.11 -12.42 18.15
C ALA A 337 19.06 -13.89 18.56
N ASP A 338 18.61 -14.75 17.64
CA ASP A 338 18.69 -16.20 17.83
C ASP A 338 20.08 -16.72 17.44
N GLY A 339 20.59 -16.22 16.30
CA GLY A 339 22.00 -16.37 15.97
C GLY A 339 22.40 -15.93 14.56
N GLY A 340 23.69 -16.07 14.30
CA GLY A 340 24.40 -15.57 13.12
C GLY A 340 25.39 -14.47 13.52
N ASN A 341 25.82 -13.64 12.56
CA ASN A 341 26.76 -12.56 12.83
C ASN A 341 26.01 -11.24 12.97
N VAL A 342 25.83 -10.77 14.20
CA VAL A 342 25.01 -9.59 14.49
C VAL A 342 25.85 -8.37 14.89
N THR A 343 25.38 -7.19 14.54
CA THR A 343 25.93 -5.91 15.03
C THR A 343 24.81 -5.12 15.68
N PHE A 344 24.89 -4.92 17.00
CA PHE A 344 23.92 -4.13 17.76
C PHE A 344 24.59 -2.89 18.35
N VAL A 345 23.96 -1.75 18.13
CA VAL A 345 24.29 -0.47 18.76
C VAL A 345 23.08 -0.02 19.56
N GLY A 346 23.25 0.13 20.87
CA GLY A 346 22.29 0.72 21.78
C GLY A 346 22.20 2.24 21.63
N GLY A 347 21.38 2.86 22.46
CA GLY A 347 21.11 4.28 22.46
C GLY A 347 21.57 4.96 23.75
N THR A 348 20.77 5.90 24.25
CA THR A 348 21.06 6.56 25.53
C THR A 348 20.36 5.94 26.74
N GLY A 349 19.49 4.94 26.50
CA GLY A 349 18.75 4.23 27.54
C GLY A 349 19.61 3.20 28.27
N ASN A 350 18.99 2.49 29.22
CA ASN A 350 19.59 1.29 29.81
C ASN A 350 19.20 0.10 28.92
N ASP A 351 20.11 -0.31 28.05
CA ASP A 351 19.79 -1.25 26.99
C ASP A 351 20.12 -2.68 27.37
N THR A 352 19.43 -3.64 26.74
CA THR A 352 19.72 -5.07 26.85
C THR A 352 20.03 -5.61 25.46
N LEU A 353 21.27 -6.06 25.26
CA LEU A 353 21.75 -6.56 23.98
C LEU A 353 22.07 -8.05 24.12
N VAL A 354 21.35 -8.89 23.39
CA VAL A 354 21.50 -10.36 23.40
C VAL A 354 21.92 -10.84 22.02
N GLY A 355 23.20 -11.17 21.86
CA GLY A 355 23.80 -11.51 20.56
C GLY A 355 23.38 -12.87 19.98
N GLY A 356 22.74 -13.74 20.76
CA GLY A 356 22.38 -15.09 20.33
C GLY A 356 23.58 -16.02 20.16
N THR A 357 23.45 -17.04 19.32
CA THR A 357 24.59 -17.89 18.90
C THR A 357 25.35 -17.27 17.72
N GLY A 358 26.61 -17.64 17.52
CA GLY A 358 27.43 -17.06 16.45
C GLY A 358 28.35 -15.96 16.98
N SER A 359 28.56 -14.88 16.22
CA SER A 359 29.47 -13.79 16.62
C SER A 359 28.71 -12.46 16.69
N ALA A 360 28.79 -11.78 17.82
CA ALA A 360 28.12 -10.50 18.04
C ALA A 360 29.12 -9.36 18.23
N THR A 361 28.89 -8.22 17.57
CA THR A 361 29.52 -6.94 17.91
C THR A 361 28.47 -6.06 18.58
N MET A 362 28.69 -5.71 19.84
CA MET A 362 27.73 -4.96 20.66
C MET A 362 28.36 -3.68 21.19
N THR A 363 27.63 -2.58 21.02
CA THR A 363 27.93 -1.25 21.59
C THR A 363 26.74 -0.86 22.44
N GLY A 364 26.92 -0.62 23.74
CA GLY A 364 25.81 -0.27 24.63
C GLY A 364 25.32 1.16 24.46
N GLY A 365 26.24 2.09 24.17
CA GLY A 365 25.96 3.51 24.22
C GLY A 365 26.11 4.06 25.64
N SER A 366 25.33 5.10 25.97
CA SER A 366 25.29 5.59 27.36
C SER A 366 24.33 4.74 28.20
N GLY A 367 24.10 5.12 29.46
CA GLY A 367 23.23 4.33 30.35
C GLY A 367 23.92 3.08 30.90
N ASP A 368 23.20 2.37 31.76
CA ASP A 368 23.65 1.11 32.36
C ASP A 368 23.12 -0.05 31.53
N ASN A 369 24.01 -0.65 30.74
CA ASN A 369 23.67 -1.63 29.72
C ASN A 369 23.94 -3.06 30.17
N LEU A 370 23.11 -3.99 29.70
CA LEU A 370 23.28 -5.43 29.90
C LEU A 370 23.67 -6.10 28.58
N PHE A 371 24.87 -6.69 28.53
CA PHE A 371 25.35 -7.51 27.43
C PHE A 371 25.17 -8.98 27.78
N ALA A 372 24.33 -9.70 27.05
CA ALA A 372 23.96 -11.07 27.38
C ALA A 372 24.41 -12.08 26.32
N PHE A 373 24.96 -13.19 26.81
CA PHE A 373 25.40 -14.33 26.02
C PHE A 373 24.71 -15.59 26.55
N THR A 374 24.23 -16.43 25.66
CA THR A 374 23.50 -17.66 26.02
C THR A 374 24.21 -18.87 25.46
N ASN A 375 24.43 -19.87 26.31
CA ASN A 375 24.95 -21.16 25.88
C ASN A 375 23.93 -21.85 24.96
N GLY A 376 24.29 -22.03 23.68
CA GLY A 376 23.41 -22.58 22.66
C GLY A 376 23.92 -23.89 22.05
N PRO A 377 23.17 -24.49 21.11
CA PRO A 377 23.57 -25.74 20.45
C PRO A 377 24.80 -25.57 19.54
N SER A 378 25.09 -24.33 19.12
CA SER A 378 26.25 -24.00 18.30
C SER A 378 27.47 -23.75 19.20
N SER A 379 28.57 -24.45 18.94
CA SER A 379 29.83 -24.24 19.66
C SER A 379 30.63 -23.09 19.06
N GLY A 380 31.04 -22.14 19.89
CA GLY A 380 31.99 -21.09 19.52
C GLY A 380 31.34 -19.83 18.94
N GLY A 381 32.15 -18.79 18.87
CA GLY A 381 31.76 -17.42 18.53
C GLY A 381 32.91 -16.48 18.84
N THR A 382 32.97 -15.35 18.13
CA THR A 382 33.91 -14.27 18.45
C THR A 382 33.12 -13.00 18.68
N ASP A 383 32.80 -12.76 19.95
CA ASP A 383 32.02 -11.62 20.38
C ASP A 383 32.91 -10.46 20.79
N ILE A 384 32.41 -9.25 20.57
CA ILE A 384 33.08 -8.00 20.86
C ILE A 384 32.09 -7.07 21.56
N ILE A 385 32.45 -6.61 22.75
CA ILE A 385 31.81 -5.47 23.40
C ILE A 385 32.74 -4.27 23.22
N THR A 386 32.26 -3.26 22.50
CA THR A 386 33.10 -2.16 22.01
C THR A 386 33.30 -1.04 23.04
N ASP A 387 32.39 -0.90 24.00
CA ASP A 387 32.31 0.25 24.89
C ASP A 387 31.93 -0.14 26.33
N PHE A 388 32.33 -1.33 26.80
CA PHE A 388 31.94 -1.82 28.13
C PHE A 388 32.25 -0.81 29.26
N GLY A 389 33.30 0.00 29.13
CA GLY A 389 33.66 1.05 30.09
C GLY A 389 32.88 2.36 29.98
N SER A 390 31.86 2.45 29.11
CA SER A 390 31.04 3.66 28.91
C SER A 390 30.22 4.03 30.17
N SER A 391 29.84 3.03 30.96
CA SER A 391 29.23 3.18 32.28
C SER A 391 29.78 2.17 33.27
N ALA A 392 29.89 2.56 34.54
CA ALA A 392 30.24 1.67 35.64
C ALA A 392 29.09 0.70 36.01
N GLY A 393 27.86 0.98 35.56
CA GLY A 393 26.71 0.09 35.75
C GLY A 393 26.52 -0.93 34.63
N ASN A 394 27.40 -0.95 33.61
CA ASN A 394 27.37 -1.97 32.57
C ASN A 394 27.64 -3.35 33.16
N LEU A 395 26.86 -4.35 32.73
CA LEU A 395 26.94 -5.72 33.22
C LEU A 395 26.98 -6.72 32.06
N VAL A 396 27.61 -7.87 32.31
CA VAL A 396 27.54 -9.05 31.43
C VAL A 396 26.71 -10.16 32.06
N ALA A 397 25.75 -10.69 31.31
CA ALA A 397 25.03 -11.91 31.67
C ALA A 397 25.54 -13.11 30.86
N LEU A 398 25.85 -14.21 31.56
CA LEU A 398 26.26 -15.48 30.96
C LEU A 398 25.20 -16.55 31.25
N TYR A 399 24.15 -16.58 30.44
CA TYR A 399 23.01 -17.47 30.62
C TYR A 399 23.34 -18.92 30.25
N GLN A 400 22.91 -19.86 31.10
CA GLN A 400 22.98 -21.32 30.86
C GLN A 400 24.40 -21.91 30.76
N TYR A 401 25.43 -21.19 31.21
CA TYR A 401 26.79 -21.72 31.29
C TYR A 401 27.13 -22.39 32.64
N GLY A 402 26.33 -22.18 33.69
CA GLY A 402 26.54 -22.82 34.99
C GLY A 402 27.64 -22.22 35.86
N TYR A 403 28.17 -21.03 35.51
CA TYR A 403 29.29 -20.38 36.18
C TYR A 403 29.00 -19.81 37.57
N GLN A 404 27.74 -19.78 37.97
CA GLN A 404 27.32 -19.51 39.35
C GLN A 404 27.75 -20.61 40.33
N ASN A 405 28.12 -21.80 39.82
CA ASN A 405 28.53 -22.94 40.63
C ASN A 405 30.04 -23.14 40.62
N ASN A 406 30.57 -23.79 41.67
CA ASN A 406 31.94 -24.33 41.72
C ASN A 406 33.06 -23.33 41.34
N ASN A 407 32.93 -22.05 41.69
CA ASN A 407 33.86 -20.98 41.30
C ASN A 407 34.07 -20.84 39.78
N GLY A 408 33.06 -21.21 38.97
CA GLY A 408 33.15 -21.21 37.51
C GLY A 408 33.55 -19.85 36.95
N LEU A 409 32.89 -18.77 37.38
CA LEU A 409 33.23 -17.41 36.93
C LEU A 409 34.67 -17.03 37.29
N GLN A 410 35.12 -17.32 38.51
CA GLN A 410 36.50 -17.05 38.94
C GLN A 410 37.53 -17.78 38.08
N GLY A 411 37.20 -19.02 37.66
CA GLY A 411 38.02 -19.80 36.74
C GLY A 411 38.19 -19.09 35.39
N ILE A 412 37.10 -18.62 34.79
CA ILE A 412 37.14 -17.88 33.51
C ILE A 412 37.95 -16.59 33.65
N LEU A 413 37.69 -15.81 34.70
CA LEU A 413 38.41 -14.54 34.93
C LEU A 413 39.91 -14.77 35.12
N SER A 414 40.30 -15.85 35.82
CA SER A 414 41.73 -16.20 35.99
C SER A 414 42.41 -16.66 34.69
N ALA A 415 41.63 -17.15 33.73
CA ALA A 415 42.08 -17.57 32.41
C ALA A 415 41.97 -16.45 31.36
N ALA A 416 41.47 -15.26 31.74
CA ALA A 416 41.34 -14.12 30.84
C ALA A 416 42.72 -13.69 30.32
N THR A 417 42.78 -13.29 29.06
CA THR A 417 43.98 -12.75 28.43
C THR A 417 43.85 -11.25 28.24
N VAL A 418 44.94 -10.51 28.44
CA VAL A 418 44.99 -9.07 28.17
C VAL A 418 46.01 -8.82 27.07
N ALA A 419 45.56 -8.27 25.95
CA ALA A 419 46.41 -7.96 24.80
C ALA A 419 45.91 -6.70 24.09
N GLY A 420 46.83 -5.80 23.74
CA GLY A 420 46.49 -4.58 22.99
C GLY A 420 45.52 -3.63 23.71
N GLY A 421 45.45 -3.69 25.05
CA GLY A 421 44.52 -2.88 25.84
C GLY A 421 43.11 -3.47 26.01
N ASN A 422 42.90 -4.70 25.55
CA ASN A 422 41.61 -5.40 25.62
C ASN A 422 41.74 -6.67 26.46
N SER A 423 40.65 -7.04 27.14
CA SER A 423 40.54 -8.30 27.85
C SER A 423 39.71 -9.27 27.03
N THR A 424 40.08 -10.55 27.02
CA THR A 424 39.34 -11.61 26.34
C THR A 424 39.16 -12.79 27.26
N ILE A 425 37.90 -13.21 27.44
CA ILE A 425 37.54 -14.46 28.12
C ILE A 425 37.13 -15.51 27.11
N GLN A 426 37.33 -16.78 27.46
CA GLN A 426 36.84 -17.92 26.68
C GLN A 426 35.87 -18.75 27.53
N LEU A 427 34.68 -19.00 26.98
CA LEU A 427 33.61 -19.77 27.60
C LEU A 427 33.75 -21.27 27.29
N SER A 428 32.92 -22.10 27.93
CA SER A 428 33.02 -23.57 27.89
C SER A 428 32.66 -24.18 26.54
N ASP A 429 31.86 -23.47 25.75
CA ASP A 429 31.51 -23.78 24.36
C ASP A 429 32.58 -23.31 23.35
N SER A 430 33.70 -22.76 23.84
CA SER A 430 34.76 -22.10 23.06
C SER A 430 34.44 -20.72 22.50
N THR A 431 33.31 -20.11 22.88
CA THR A 431 32.99 -18.73 22.55
C THR A 431 34.00 -17.79 23.21
N ARG A 432 34.47 -16.78 22.47
CA ARG A 432 35.39 -15.75 22.97
C ARG A 432 34.69 -14.42 23.04
N ILE A 433 34.72 -13.78 24.20
CA ILE A 433 34.18 -12.42 24.38
C ILE A 433 35.35 -11.48 24.61
N THR A 434 35.49 -10.48 23.74
CA THR A 434 36.50 -9.43 23.83
C THR A 434 35.87 -8.14 24.33
N PHE A 435 36.48 -7.56 25.36
CA PHE A 435 36.10 -6.30 25.98
C PHE A 435 37.09 -5.23 25.56
N VAL A 436 36.65 -4.36 24.64
CA VAL A 436 37.50 -3.31 24.09
C VAL A 436 37.79 -2.25 25.16
N GLY A 437 39.07 -1.91 25.33
CA GLY A 437 39.52 -0.88 26.28
C GLY A 437 39.48 -1.30 27.76
N ILE A 438 39.16 -2.55 28.07
CA ILE A 438 39.12 -3.07 29.43
C ILE A 438 40.32 -3.97 29.69
N THR A 439 41.05 -3.75 30.77
CA THR A 439 42.24 -4.57 31.14
C THR A 439 42.12 -5.24 32.51
N ASP A 440 41.03 -5.02 33.25
CA ASP A 440 40.83 -5.50 34.63
C ASP A 440 39.36 -5.90 34.85
N LEU A 441 38.94 -7.03 34.29
CA LEU A 441 37.60 -7.58 34.48
C LEU A 441 37.42 -8.13 35.90
N LYS A 442 36.28 -7.83 36.52
CA LYS A 442 35.96 -8.18 37.91
C LYS A 442 34.70 -9.02 37.96
N ALA A 443 34.54 -9.79 39.04
CA ALA A 443 33.32 -10.55 39.28
C ALA A 443 32.07 -9.65 39.38
N SER A 444 32.22 -8.39 39.80
CA SER A 444 31.13 -7.40 39.85
C SER A 444 30.62 -6.95 38.48
N ASP A 445 31.41 -7.17 37.43
CA ASP A 445 31.05 -6.81 36.05
C ASP A 445 30.07 -7.82 35.44
N PHE A 446 29.77 -8.90 36.17
CA PHE A 446 28.93 -10.00 35.73
C PHE A 446 27.71 -10.16 36.63
N THR A 447 26.57 -10.41 36.00
CA THR A 447 25.38 -10.93 36.66
C THR A 447 25.17 -12.37 36.22
N LEU A 448 24.96 -13.26 37.18
CA LEU A 448 24.78 -14.69 36.93
C LEU A 448 23.36 -15.08 37.35
N SER A 449 22.63 -15.74 36.46
CA SER A 449 21.35 -16.40 36.76
C SER A 449 21.42 -17.88 36.42
#